data_AF-A0A9E2I6W9-F1
#
_entry.id   AF-A0A9E2I6W9-F1
#
_cell.length_a   1.000
_cell.length_b   1.000
_cell.length_c   1.000
_cell.angle_alpha   90.00
_cell.angle_beta   90.00
_cell.angle_gamma   90.00
#
_symmetry.space_group_name_H-M   'P 1'
#
loop_
_entity.id
_entity.type
_entity.pdbx_description
1 polymer ?
#
loop_
_entity_poly.entity_id
_entity_poly.type
_entity_poly.pdbx_seq_one_letter_code
_entity_poly.pdbx_strand_id
1 'polypeptide(L)' 'MTNMNSGQITRLLKRLRVHGLIKRVGRTYNYYLTEFGRQVVVVALKLREMVVITELAQTYPAQA' A
#
# COMPACT_ATOMS: atom_id res chain seq x y z
N MET A 1 -2.56 -13.54 9.79
CA MET A 1 -2.45 -12.37 10.69
C MET A 1 -0.98 -12.16 11.02
N THR A 2 -0.36 -11.10 10.50
CA THR A 2 1.08 -10.85 10.64
C THR A 2 1.39 -10.43 12.08
N ASN A 3 2.15 -11.25 12.80
CA ASN A 3 2.64 -10.98 14.15
C ASN A 3 3.75 -9.91 14.10
N MET A 4 3.35 -8.66 13.82
CA MET A 4 4.28 -7.53 13.72
C MET A 4 4.54 -6.96 15.10
N ASN A 5 5.81 -6.90 15.48
CA ASN A 5 6.22 -6.23 16.71
C ASN A 5 5.92 -4.71 16.59
N SER A 6 5.50 -4.07 17.68
CA SER A 6 5.22 -2.63 17.76
C SER A 6 6.34 -1.75 17.20
N GLY A 7 7.60 -2.20 17.32
CA GLY A 7 8.76 -1.52 16.72
C GLY A 7 8.78 -1.59 15.18
N GLN A 8 8.35 -2.71 14.59
CA GLN A 8 8.26 -2.87 13.13
C GLN A 8 7.16 -1.98 12.54
N ILE A 9 6.00 -1.92 13.20
CA ILE A 9 4.86 -1.07 12.79
C ILE A 9 5.28 0.40 12.82
N THR A 10 5.95 0.82 13.91
CA THR A 10 6.41 2.21 14.05
C THR A 10 7.41 2.61 12.96
N ARG A 11 8.33 1.70 12.60
CA ARG A 11 9.29 1.92 11.50
C ARG A 11 8.58 2.03 10.15
N LEU A 12 7.56 1.20 9.91
CA LEU A 12 6.75 1.25 8.69
C LEU A 12 5.99 2.57 8.58
N LEU A 13 5.30 2.99 9.65
CA LEU A 13 4.60 4.27 9.71
C LEU A 13 5.57 5.44 9.50
N LYS A 14 6.78 5.38 10.08
CA LYS A 14 7.82 6.39 9.84
C LYS A 14 8.22 6.43 8.37
N ARG A 15 8.42 5.28 7.72
CA ARG A 15 8.76 5.21 6.29
C ARG A 15 7.66 5.81 5.42
N LEU A 16 6.39 5.45 5.66
CA LEU A 16 5.24 6.01 4.94
C LEU A 16 5.14 7.53 5.12
N ARG A 17 5.49 8.04 6.31
CA ARG A 17 5.53 9.48 6.57
C ARG A 17 6.70 10.18 5.87
N VAL A 18 7.88 9.54 5.78
CA VAL A 18 9.05 10.07 5.05
C VAL A 18 8.76 10.16 3.56
N HIS A 19 8.07 9.17 2.98
CA HIS A 19 7.60 9.25 1.59
C HIS A 19 6.42 10.21 1.39
N GLY A 20 5.95 10.87 2.46
CA GLY A 20 4.86 11.84 2.38
C GLY A 20 3.51 11.23 2.03
N LEU A 21 3.34 9.91 2.14
CA LEU A 21 2.07 9.23 1.82
C LEU A 21 1.03 9.43 2.92
N ILE A 22 1.47 9.54 4.17
CA ILE A 22 0.61 9.70 5.34
C ILE A 22 1.02 10.92 6.18
N LYS A 23 0.03 11.61 6.73
CA LYS A 23 0.20 12.70 7.69
C LYS A 23 -0.42 12.30 9.03
N ARG A 24 0.32 12.54 10.12
CA ARG A 24 -0.16 12.27 11.49
C ARG A 24 -1.04 13.41 11.97
N VAL A 25 -2.16 13.10 12.62
CA VAL A 25 -2.94 14.08 13.39
C VAL A 25 -2.28 14.29 14.75
N GLY A 26 -2.07 15.56 15.10
CA GLY A 26 -1.48 15.94 16.38
C GLY A 26 -2.27 15.34 17.54
N ARG A 27 -1.57 14.94 18.61
CA ARG A 27 -2.16 14.38 19.84
C ARG A 27 -2.93 13.06 19.71
N THR A 28 -2.93 12.43 18.53
CA THR A 28 -3.57 11.13 18.32
C THR A 28 -2.65 10.15 17.58
N TYR A 29 -3.04 8.89 17.57
CA TYR A 29 -2.45 7.83 16.74
C TYR A 29 -3.10 7.73 15.35
N ASN A 30 -3.92 8.71 14.97
CA ASN A 30 -4.61 8.73 13.68
C ASN A 30 -3.70 9.27 12.57
N TYR A 31 -3.69 8.57 11.43
CA TYR A 31 -2.93 8.93 10.25
C TYR A 31 -3.89 9.04 9.06
N TYR A 32 -3.75 10.12 8.27
CA TYR A 32 -4.56 10.36 7.09
C TYR A 32 -3.67 10.34 5.86
N LEU A 33 -4.24 9.93 4.72
CA LEU A 33 -3.55 9.97 3.44
C LEU A 33 -3.39 11.42 2.98
N THR A 34 -2.18 11.76 2.54
CA THR A 34 -1.94 13.01 1.83
C THR A 34 -2.52 12.94 0.42
N GLU A 35 -2.55 14.06 -0.30
CA GLU A 35 -3.02 14.09 -1.68
C GLU A 35 -2.20 13.18 -2.59
N PHE A 36 -0.88 13.22 -2.41
CA PHE A 36 0.06 12.29 -3.04
C PHE A 36 -0.20 10.84 -2.62
N GLY A 37 -0.43 10.59 -1.33
CA GLY A 37 -0.77 9.26 -0.82
C GLY A 37 -2.02 8.68 -1.48
N ARG A 38 -3.05 9.49 -1.72
CA ARG A 38 -4.26 9.05 -2.44
C ARG A 38 -3.96 8.66 -3.89
N GLN A 39 -3.18 9.47 -4.60
CA GLN A 39 -2.78 9.16 -5.97
C GLN A 39 -1.95 7.86 -6.04
N VAL A 40 -0.99 7.69 -5.13
CA VAL A 40 -0.15 6.48 -5.07
C VAL A 40 -0.98 5.24 -4.78
N VAL A 41 -1.98 5.31 -3.89
CA VAL A 41 -2.87 4.16 -3.62
C VAL A 41 -3.68 3.80 -4.86
N VAL A 42 -4.21 4.78 -5.60
CA VAL A 42 -4.95 4.53 -6.85
C VAL A 42 -4.04 3.90 -7.91
N VAL A 43 -2.82 4.41 -8.06
CA VAL A 43 -1.83 3.85 -8.99
C VAL A 43 -1.42 2.44 -8.55
N ALA A 44 -1.18 2.20 -7.27
CA ALA A 44 -0.85 0.88 -6.74
C ALA A 44 -1.99 -0.12 -6.95
N LEU A 45 -3.24 0.32 -6.82
CA LEU A 45 -4.41 -0.50 -7.12
C LEU A 45 -4.49 -0.86 -8.60
N LYS A 46 -4.36 0.13 -9.50
CA LYS A 46 -4.30 -0.10 -10.95
C LYS A 46 -3.13 -1.00 -11.36
N LEU A 47 -1.96 -0.77 -10.80
CA LEU A 47 -0.77 -1.59 -11.03
C LEU A 47 -1.01 -3.03 -10.57
N ARG A 48 -1.63 -3.22 -9.40
CA ARG A 48 -1.99 -4.55 -8.94
C ARG A 48 -2.97 -5.22 -9.90
N GLU A 49 -4.02 -4.53 -10.35
CA GLU A 49 -4.97 -5.08 -11.31
C GLU A 49 -4.27 -5.44 -12.62
N MET A 50 -3.47 -4.53 -13.19
CA MET A 50 -2.72 -4.80 -14.41
C MET A 50 -1.76 -5.98 -14.23
N VAL A 51 -0.93 -5.99 -13.19
CA VAL A 51 0.08 -7.05 -13.01
C VAL A 51 -0.56 -8.38 -12.61
N VAL A 52 -1.46 -8.39 -11.63
CA VAL A 52 -2.07 -9.64 -11.13
C VAL A 52 -3.02 -10.25 -12.15
N ILE A 53 -3.84 -9.45 -12.85
CA ILE A 53 -4.71 -9.98 -13.91
C ILE A 53 -3.88 -10.45 -15.10
N THR A 54 -2.85 -9.71 -15.51
CA THR A 54 -1.97 -10.15 -16.60
C THR A 54 -1.28 -11.47 -16.25
N GLU A 55 -0.66 -11.60 -15.08
CA GLU A 55 0.02 -12.84 -14.68
C GLU A 55 -0.95 -14.03 -14.57
N LEU A 56 -2.17 -13.81 -14.05
CA LEU A 56 -3.20 -14.85 -13.99
C LEU A 56 -3.70 -15.24 -15.39
N ALA A 57 -3.90 -14.26 -16.29
CA ALA A 57 -4.30 -14.54 -17.67
C ALA A 57 -3.21 -15.28 -18.47
N GLN A 58 -1.94 -15.04 -18.17
CA GLN A 58 -0.82 -15.77 -18.78
C GLN A 58 -0.64 -17.18 -18.20
N THR A 59 -0.99 -17.41 -16.93
CA THR A 59 -0.83 -18.71 -16.25
C THR A 59 -1.95 -19.70 -16.59
N TYR A 60 -3.11 -19.21 -17.04
CA TYR A 60 -4.17 -20.03 -17.63
C TYR A 60 -4.29 -19.75 -19.13
N PRO A 61 -3.31 -20.14 -19.97
CA PRO A 61 -3.58 -20.25 -21.39
C PRO A 61 -4.69 -21.28 -21.51
N ALA A 62 -5.82 -20.87 -22.07
CA ALA A 62 -7.00 -21.70 -22.27
C ALA A 62 -6.56 -23.13 -22.63
N GLN A 63 -6.88 -24.09 -21.76
CA GLN A 63 -6.84 -25.50 -22.10
C GLN A 63 -7.62 -25.66 -23.41
N ALA A 64 -6.87 -25.83 -24.50
CA ALA A 64 -7.33 -26.21 -25.82
C ALA A 64 -6.80 -27.63 -26.09
#